data_AF-A0A212DAS6-F1
#
_entry.id   AF-A0A212DAS6-F1
#
_cell.length_a   1.000
_cell.length_b   1.000
_cell.length_c   1.000
_cell.angle_alpha   90.00
_cell.angle_beta   90.00
_cell.angle_gamma   90.00
#
_symmetry.space_group_name_H-M   'P 1'
#
loop_
_entity.id
_entity.type
_entity.pdbx_description
1 polymer ?
#
loop_
_entity_poly.entity_id
_entity_poly.type
_entity_poly.pdbx_seq_one_letter_code
_entity_poly.pdbx_strand_id
1 'polypeptide(L)'
;NISEGLEKCQKSLNDYLDSKRNAFPRFFFISDDELLSILGNSDPLCVQEHMIKMYDNIALLRFHDGDSGEKLVSAMISAEGEVMEFRKIIRAEGRVEDWMTAVLNEMRRTNRLITKEAIFRYCEDKSRVDWMLMYQGMVVLAASQVWWTWEVEDVFRKVKQGEKQAMKNFGQKMHRQIDELVTRITLNLSRNDRKKYNTVLIIDVHARDIVDSFIRGSILEAREFEWESQLRFYWDREPDELNIRQCTGTFGYGYEYMGLNGRLVITPLTDRIYLTLTQALSMYLGGAPAGPAGTGKTETTKDLAKALGLLCV
;
A
#
# COMPACT_ATOMS: atom_id res chain seq x y z
N ASN A 1 -2.86 37.67 -39.74
CA ASN A 1 -3.21 36.32 -39.26
C ASN A 1 -2.86 36.14 -37.79
N ILE A 2 -3.67 36.69 -36.89
CA ILE A 2 -3.53 36.48 -35.43
C ILE A 2 -3.96 35.05 -35.06
N SER A 3 -4.97 34.51 -35.76
CA SER A 3 -5.47 33.14 -35.56
C SER A 3 -4.39 32.08 -35.76
N GLU A 4 -3.64 32.13 -36.86
CA GLU A 4 -2.55 31.17 -37.13
C GLU A 4 -1.39 31.27 -36.13
N GLY A 5 -1.11 32.47 -35.61
CA GLY A 5 -0.11 32.67 -34.56
C GLY A 5 -0.56 32.04 -33.25
N LEU A 6 -1.82 32.25 -32.87
CA LEU A 6 -2.41 31.68 -31.66
C LEU A 6 -2.43 30.14 -31.70
N GLU A 7 -2.82 29.56 -32.84
CA GLU A 7 -2.82 28.10 -33.04
C GLU A 7 -1.42 27.49 -32.89
N LYS A 8 -0.39 28.15 -33.44
CA LYS A 8 1.00 27.69 -33.29
C LYS A 8 1.48 27.77 -31.84
N CYS A 9 1.13 28.85 -31.13
CA CYS A 9 1.44 29.00 -29.71
C CYS A 9 0.75 27.91 -28.87
N GLN A 10 -0.54 27.66 -29.13
CA GLN A 10 -1.31 26.63 -28.43
C GLN A 10 -0.70 25.24 -28.66
N LYS A 11 -0.36 24.91 -29.91
CA LYS A 11 0.26 23.62 -30.23
C LYS A 11 1.59 23.45 -29.50
N SER A 12 2.46 24.47 -29.54
CA SER A 12 3.76 24.41 -28.89
C SER A 12 3.64 24.27 -27.36
N LEU A 13 2.63 24.90 -26.76
CA LEU A 13 2.32 24.77 -25.33
C LEU A 13 1.86 23.35 -24.99
N ASN A 14 0.96 22.78 -25.78
CA ASN A 14 0.48 21.41 -25.58
C ASN A 14 1.65 20.41 -25.70
N ASP A 15 2.48 20.54 -26.74
CA ASP A 15 3.66 19.68 -26.95
C ASP A 15 4.64 19.78 -25.76
N TYR A 16 4.80 20.99 -25.18
CA TYR A 16 5.62 21.20 -23.99
C TYR A 16 5.03 20.53 -22.75
N LEU A 17 3.73 20.69 -22.48
CA LEU A 17 3.06 20.06 -21.34
C LEU A 17 3.09 18.53 -21.44
N ASP A 18 2.88 17.97 -22.62
CA ASP A 18 2.98 16.54 -22.87
C ASP A 18 4.40 16.02 -22.62
N SER A 19 5.43 16.79 -23.01
CA SER A 19 6.82 16.45 -22.66
C SER A 19 7.05 16.42 -21.14
N LYS A 20 6.43 17.32 -20.38
CA LYS A 20 6.54 17.34 -18.91
C LYS A 20 5.79 16.18 -18.25
N ARG A 21 4.60 15.85 -18.75
CA ARG A 21 3.82 14.70 -18.30
C ARG A 21 4.54 13.38 -18.57
N ASN A 22 5.20 13.25 -19.72
CA ASN A 22 6.01 12.07 -20.01
C ASN A 22 7.24 11.96 -19.10
N ALA A 23 7.84 13.09 -18.70
CA ALA A 23 8.98 13.09 -17.77
C ALA A 23 8.56 12.72 -16.34
N PHE A 24 7.38 13.19 -15.90
CA PHE A 24 6.79 12.78 -14.62
C PHE A 24 5.30 12.45 -14.78
N PRO A 25 4.96 11.15 -14.93
CA PRO A 25 3.61 10.71 -15.27
C PRO A 25 2.50 11.11 -14.29
N ARG A 26 2.81 11.52 -13.05
CA ARG A 26 1.75 11.99 -12.14
C ARG A 26 1.14 13.33 -12.56
N PHE A 27 1.80 14.08 -13.43
CA PHE A 27 1.24 15.29 -14.01
C PHE A 27 0.05 15.03 -14.96
N PHE A 28 -0.23 13.78 -15.32
CA PHE A 28 -1.50 13.42 -15.99
C PHE A 28 -2.71 13.53 -15.06
N PHE A 29 -2.54 13.59 -13.74
CA PHE A 29 -3.64 13.68 -12.76
C PHE A 29 -4.05 15.11 -12.38
N ILE A 30 -3.40 16.12 -12.98
CA ILE A 30 -3.70 17.54 -12.76
C ILE A 30 -4.03 18.21 -14.11
N SER A 31 -4.82 19.29 -14.05
CA SER A 31 -5.22 20.01 -15.27
C SER A 31 -4.02 20.75 -15.90
N ASP A 32 -4.19 21.21 -17.14
CA ASP A 32 -3.16 22.02 -17.82
C ASP A 32 -2.85 23.31 -17.03
N ASP A 33 -3.88 23.97 -16.49
CA ASP A 33 -3.72 25.19 -15.69
C ASP A 33 -2.93 24.95 -14.40
N GLU A 34 -3.18 23.82 -13.73
CA GLU A 34 -2.46 23.41 -12.52
C GLU A 34 -1.02 23.00 -12.81
N LEU A 35 -0.78 22.33 -13.93
CA LEU A 35 0.57 22.01 -14.34
C LEU A 35 1.35 23.28 -14.69
N LEU A 36 0.70 24.25 -15.35
CA LEU A 36 1.31 25.54 -15.66
C LEU A 36 1.60 26.37 -14.40
N SER A 37 0.75 26.33 -13.38
CA SER A 37 1.02 27.04 -12.11
C SER A 37 2.26 26.48 -11.40
N ILE A 38 2.45 25.15 -11.45
CA ILE A 38 3.65 24.49 -10.92
C ILE A 38 4.89 24.86 -11.76
N LEU A 39 4.81 24.74 -13.08
CA LEU A 39 5.95 24.97 -13.98
C LEU A 39 6.36 26.44 -14.07
N GLY A 40 5.42 27.36 -13.85
CA GLY A 40 5.64 28.80 -13.87
C GLY A 40 6.18 29.35 -12.54
N ASN A 41 6.17 28.56 -11.47
CA ASN A 41 6.63 28.99 -10.15
C ASN A 41 8.02 28.43 -9.85
N SER A 42 8.90 29.30 -9.34
CA SER A 42 10.26 28.90 -8.92
C SER A 42 10.31 28.31 -7.51
N ASP A 43 9.29 28.54 -6.68
CA ASP A 43 9.19 27.99 -5.34
C ASP A 43 8.65 26.55 -5.37
N PRO A 44 9.43 25.55 -4.92
CA PRO A 44 8.99 24.16 -4.86
C PRO A 44 7.75 23.92 -3.99
N LEU A 45 7.43 24.83 -3.07
CA LEU A 45 6.26 24.71 -2.20
C LEU A 45 4.93 24.76 -2.98
N CYS A 46 4.92 25.28 -4.21
CA CYS A 46 3.71 25.34 -5.03
C CYS A 46 3.10 23.95 -5.33
N VAL A 47 3.89 22.87 -5.32
CA VAL A 47 3.36 21.52 -5.59
C VAL A 47 2.41 21.02 -4.50
N GLN A 48 2.47 21.61 -3.30
CA GLN A 48 1.74 21.13 -2.13
C GLN A 48 0.23 21.13 -2.33
N GLU A 49 -0.30 22.13 -3.04
CA GLU A 49 -1.72 22.25 -3.34
C GLU A 49 -2.26 21.11 -4.22
N HIS A 50 -1.35 20.44 -4.93
CA HIS A 50 -1.68 19.41 -5.92
C HIS A 50 -1.29 17.99 -5.46
N MET A 51 -0.70 17.84 -4.26
CA MET A 51 -0.23 16.54 -3.74
C MET A 51 -1.34 15.50 -3.65
N ILE A 52 -2.52 15.88 -3.17
CA ILE A 52 -3.67 14.98 -3.01
C ILE A 52 -4.26 14.49 -4.35
N LYS A 53 -3.95 15.17 -5.46
CA LYS A 53 -4.35 14.75 -6.82
C LYS A 53 -3.33 13.82 -7.45
N MET A 54 -2.05 14.09 -7.18
CA MET A 54 -0.93 13.29 -7.72
C MET A 54 -0.69 11.99 -6.93
N TYR A 55 -1.10 11.94 -5.66
CA TYR A 55 -0.92 10.81 -4.75
C TYR A 55 -2.25 10.51 -4.05
N ASP A 56 -2.55 9.24 -3.78
CA ASP A 56 -3.85 8.80 -3.26
C ASP A 56 -4.21 9.46 -1.90
N ASN A 57 -3.38 9.29 -0.88
CA ASN A 57 -3.67 9.74 0.49
C ASN A 57 -2.49 10.51 1.12
N ILE A 58 -1.74 11.23 0.30
CA ILE A 58 -0.65 12.11 0.75
C ILE A 58 -1.13 13.56 0.72
N ALA A 59 -1.18 14.17 1.89
CA ALA A 59 -1.61 15.57 2.02
C ALA A 59 -0.50 16.53 1.63
N LEU A 60 0.72 16.30 2.12
CA LEU A 60 1.83 17.20 1.90
C LEU A 60 3.20 16.52 2.07
N LEU A 61 4.21 17.14 1.47
CA LEU A 61 5.62 16.86 1.74
C LEU A 61 6.12 17.72 2.90
N ARG A 62 7.01 17.21 3.73
CA ARG A 62 7.69 18.06 4.71
C ARG A 62 8.92 18.69 4.09
N PHE A 63 8.91 20.02 4.02
CA PHE A 63 10.05 20.82 3.59
C PHE A 63 10.79 21.44 4.77
N HIS A 64 12.10 21.57 4.62
CA HIS A 64 12.97 22.37 5.48
C HIS A 64 13.92 23.20 4.62
N ASP A 65 14.39 24.31 5.17
CA ASP A 65 15.47 25.08 4.55
C ASP A 65 16.82 24.44 4.89
N GLY A 66 17.64 24.21 3.87
CA GLY A 66 19.04 23.84 4.03
C GLY A 66 19.90 25.04 4.40
N ASP A 67 21.18 24.79 4.69
CA ASP A 67 22.12 25.82 5.15
C ASP A 67 22.34 26.93 4.12
N SER A 68 22.11 26.66 2.83
CA SER A 68 22.26 27.63 1.73
C SER A 68 20.90 28.20 1.27
N GLY A 69 19.81 27.94 2.00
CA GLY A 69 18.45 28.35 1.66
C GLY A 69 17.76 27.46 0.63
N GLU A 70 18.35 26.32 0.28
CA GLU A 70 17.72 25.33 -0.60
C GLU A 70 16.55 24.62 0.08
N LYS A 71 15.53 24.23 -0.69
CA LYS A 71 14.38 23.49 -0.16
C LYS A 71 14.68 21.99 -0.13
N LEU A 72 14.61 21.41 1.06
CA LEU A 72 14.89 20.00 1.33
C LEU A 72 13.61 19.27 1.71
N VAL A 73 13.30 18.17 1.03
CA VAL A 73 12.17 17.28 1.35
C VAL A 73 12.65 16.15 2.25
N SER A 74 12.09 16.07 3.47
CA SER A 74 12.49 15.11 4.49
C SER A 74 11.46 14.00 4.75
N ALA A 75 10.18 14.22 4.44
CA ALA A 75 9.13 13.25 4.74
C ALA A 75 7.89 13.41 3.85
N MET A 76 7.06 12.38 3.83
CA MET A 76 5.67 12.44 3.36
C MET A 76 4.70 12.39 4.53
N ILE A 77 3.63 13.19 4.47
CA ILE A 77 2.59 13.24 5.49
C ILE A 77 1.25 12.91 4.85
N SER A 78 0.57 11.89 5.37
CA SER A 78 -0.75 11.48 4.89
C SER A 78 -1.87 12.40 5.36
N ALA A 79 -3.08 12.23 4.81
CA ALA A 79 -4.24 13.05 5.18
C ALA A 79 -4.64 12.92 6.67
N GLU A 80 -4.39 11.77 7.29
CA GLU A 80 -4.58 11.58 8.74
C GLU A 80 -3.39 12.04 9.60
N GLY A 81 -2.34 12.59 8.99
CA GLY A 81 -1.15 13.08 9.68
C GLY A 81 -0.11 12.00 9.99
N GLU A 82 -0.21 10.82 9.38
CA GLU A 82 0.82 9.78 9.53
C GLU A 82 2.06 10.15 8.71
N VAL A 83 3.19 10.25 9.38
CA VAL A 83 4.45 10.70 8.80
C VAL A 83 5.31 9.51 8.41
N MET A 84 5.83 9.51 7.19
CA MET A 84 6.93 8.64 6.76
C MET A 84 8.17 9.48 6.50
N GLU A 85 9.13 9.43 7.44
CA GLU A 85 10.44 10.05 7.29
C GLU A 85 11.23 9.35 6.19
N PHE A 86 11.81 10.12 5.27
CA PHE A 86 12.69 9.58 4.26
C PHE A 86 14.02 9.15 4.86
N ARG A 87 14.53 8.01 4.39
CA ARG A 87 15.88 7.54 4.75
C ARG A 87 16.96 8.43 4.14
N LYS A 88 16.65 9.14 3.05
CA LYS A 88 17.52 10.13 2.43
C LYS A 88 16.71 11.39 2.12
N ILE A 89 17.21 12.54 2.55
CA ILE A 89 16.65 13.85 2.22
C ILE A 89 16.83 14.13 0.72
N ILE A 90 15.79 14.66 0.08
CA ILE A 90 15.80 15.01 -1.34
C ILE A 90 15.85 16.54 -1.50
N ARG A 91 16.70 17.03 -2.40
CA ARG A 91 16.77 18.45 -2.74
C ARG A 91 15.72 18.76 -3.80
N ALA A 92 14.87 19.76 -3.54
CA ALA A 92 13.90 20.24 -4.51
C ALA A 92 14.53 21.34 -5.39
N GLU A 93 15.55 20.96 -6.15
CA GLU A 93 16.35 21.85 -7.01
C GLU A 93 16.21 21.45 -8.48
N GLY A 94 16.34 22.43 -9.37
CA GLY A 94 16.26 22.20 -10.81
C GLY A 94 14.83 22.03 -11.30
N ARG A 95 14.62 21.16 -12.28
CA ARG A 95 13.29 20.98 -12.92
C ARG A 95 12.37 20.19 -12.00
N VAL A 96 11.10 20.60 -11.95
CA VAL A 96 10.11 20.00 -11.05
C VAL A 96 9.90 18.51 -11.29
N GLU A 97 9.89 18.07 -12.55
CA GLU A 97 9.78 16.66 -12.91
C GLU A 97 10.93 15.80 -12.35
N ASP A 98 12.14 16.36 -12.26
CA ASP A 98 13.34 15.62 -11.88
C ASP A 98 13.33 15.36 -10.37
N TRP A 99 13.13 16.42 -9.57
CA TRP A 99 13.13 16.26 -8.11
C TRP A 99 11.86 15.58 -7.60
N MET A 100 10.70 15.75 -8.26
CA MET A 100 9.49 14.98 -7.92
C MET A 100 9.66 13.49 -8.25
N THR A 101 10.37 13.15 -9.33
CA THR A 101 10.77 11.77 -9.61
C THR A 101 11.72 11.23 -8.54
N ALA A 102 12.67 12.03 -8.06
CA ALA A 102 13.55 11.65 -6.96
C ALA A 102 12.77 11.40 -5.65
N VAL A 103 11.79 12.26 -5.33
CA VAL A 103 10.87 12.07 -4.19
C VAL A 103 10.07 10.77 -4.32
N LEU A 104 9.53 10.48 -5.49
CA LEU A 104 8.80 9.23 -5.76
C LEU A 104 9.68 7.99 -5.55
N ASN A 105 10.90 8.00 -6.09
CA ASN A 105 11.84 6.89 -5.94
C ASN A 105 12.27 6.71 -4.48
N GLU A 106 12.52 7.81 -3.76
CA GLU A 106 12.90 7.78 -2.36
C GLU A 106 11.76 7.32 -1.45
N MET A 107 10.52 7.71 -1.75
CA MET A 107 9.33 7.20 -1.07
C MET A 107 9.28 5.67 -1.16
N ARG A 108 9.39 5.09 -2.37
CA ARG A 108 9.36 3.64 -2.57
C ARG A 108 10.53 2.94 -1.85
N ARG A 109 11.74 3.49 -1.97
CA ARG A 109 12.94 2.96 -1.31
C ARG A 109 12.81 2.98 0.21
N THR A 110 12.36 4.09 0.77
CA THR A 110 12.11 4.25 2.21
C THR A 110 11.06 3.26 2.69
N ASN A 111 9.91 3.18 2.00
CA ASN A 111 8.83 2.28 2.35
C ASN A 111 9.27 0.81 2.32
N ARG A 112 10.07 0.40 1.31
CA ARG A 112 10.70 -0.93 1.26
C ARG A 112 11.58 -1.21 2.47
N LEU A 113 12.45 -0.27 2.83
CA LEU A 113 13.36 -0.44 3.98
C LEU A 113 12.62 -0.51 5.32
N ILE A 114 11.61 0.35 5.53
CA ILE A 114 10.78 0.33 6.75
C ILE A 114 9.97 -0.97 6.81
N THR A 115 9.43 -1.44 5.66
CA THR A 115 8.71 -2.72 5.60
C THR A 115 9.61 -3.90 5.94
N LYS A 116 10.83 -3.95 5.40
CA LYS A 116 11.83 -4.97 5.77
C LYS A 116 12.12 -4.96 7.26
N GLU A 117 12.37 -3.78 7.82
CA GLU A 117 12.65 -3.61 9.25
C GLU A 117 11.47 -4.08 10.11
N ALA A 118 10.24 -3.70 9.73
CA ALA A 118 9.03 -4.09 10.44
C ALA A 118 8.82 -5.61 10.46
N ILE A 119 9.04 -6.28 9.33
CA ILE A 119 8.98 -7.74 9.22
C ILE A 119 10.04 -8.38 10.12
N PHE A 120 11.29 -7.89 10.08
CA PHE A 120 12.39 -8.44 10.86
C PHE A 120 12.17 -8.30 12.37
N ARG A 121 11.70 -7.13 12.83
CA ARG A 121 11.50 -6.84 14.26
C ARG A 121 10.14 -7.30 14.81
N TYR A 122 9.37 -8.07 14.04
CA TYR A 122 8.03 -8.51 14.45
C TYR A 122 8.10 -9.35 15.71
N CYS A 123 7.43 -8.88 16.77
CA CYS A 123 7.41 -9.51 18.10
C CYS A 123 8.82 -9.84 18.66
N GLU A 124 9.87 -9.09 18.29
CA GLU A 124 11.24 -9.30 18.79
C GLU A 124 11.32 -8.94 20.28
N ASP A 125 11.02 -7.68 20.63
CA ASP A 125 11.13 -7.14 22.00
C ASP A 125 9.80 -6.64 22.58
N LYS A 126 8.72 -6.68 21.80
CA LYS A 126 7.41 -6.13 22.17
C LYS A 126 6.28 -7.08 21.83
N SER A 127 5.13 -6.88 22.49
CA SER A 127 3.88 -7.52 22.09
C SER A 127 3.55 -7.17 20.64
N ARG A 128 2.78 -8.02 19.96
CA ARG A 128 2.31 -7.75 18.59
C ARG A 128 1.63 -6.39 18.52
N VAL A 129 0.77 -6.09 19.50
CA VAL A 129 -0.03 -4.86 19.54
C VAL A 129 0.86 -3.62 19.73
N ASP A 130 1.86 -3.68 20.60
CA ASP A 130 2.78 -2.55 20.79
C ASP A 130 3.78 -2.41 19.62
N TRP A 131 4.15 -3.50 18.94
CA TRP A 131 4.93 -3.46 17.70
C TRP A 131 4.20 -2.69 16.59
N MET A 132 2.87 -2.82 16.48
CA MET A 132 2.09 -2.06 15.49
C MET A 132 2.19 -0.54 15.67
N LEU A 133 2.44 -0.05 16.89
CA LEU A 133 2.60 1.38 17.14
C LEU A 133 3.96 1.92 16.69
N MET A 134 4.95 1.05 16.46
CA MET A 134 6.29 1.46 16.05
C MET A 134 6.39 1.83 14.57
N TYR A 135 5.44 1.38 13.74
CA TYR A 135 5.49 1.51 12.29
C TYR A 135 4.21 2.14 11.73
N GLN A 136 4.31 2.68 10.51
CA GLN A 136 3.18 3.24 9.77
C GLN A 136 2.12 2.17 9.49
N GLY A 137 0.84 2.57 9.45
CA GLY A 137 -0.28 1.64 9.31
C GLY A 137 -0.18 0.74 8.07
N MET A 138 0.17 1.30 6.92
CA MET A 138 0.41 0.53 5.69
C MET A 138 1.48 -0.55 5.86
N VAL A 139 2.59 -0.21 6.52
CA VAL A 139 3.71 -1.12 6.78
C VAL A 139 3.28 -2.25 7.70
N VAL A 140 2.57 -1.93 8.79
CA VAL A 140 2.03 -2.92 9.74
C VAL A 140 1.12 -3.92 9.04
N LEU A 141 0.26 -3.47 8.13
CA LEU A 141 -0.65 -4.33 7.37
C LEU A 141 0.13 -5.32 6.49
N ALA A 142 1.11 -4.82 5.71
CA ALA A 142 1.93 -5.67 4.85
C ALA A 142 2.77 -6.67 5.66
N ALA A 143 3.44 -6.21 6.71
CA ALA A 143 4.28 -7.06 7.55
C ALA A 143 3.46 -8.12 8.31
N SER A 144 2.27 -7.77 8.79
CA SER A 144 1.36 -8.74 9.44
C SER A 144 0.94 -9.85 8.48
N GLN A 145 0.68 -9.52 7.21
CA GLN A 145 0.32 -10.51 6.19
C GLN A 145 1.48 -11.45 5.84
N VAL A 146 2.72 -10.97 5.85
CA VAL A 146 3.92 -11.82 5.67
C VAL A 146 3.98 -12.86 6.79
N TRP A 147 3.82 -12.43 8.05
CA TRP A 147 3.85 -13.33 9.19
C TRP A 147 2.68 -14.30 9.20
N TRP A 148 1.46 -13.85 8.89
CA TRP A 148 0.32 -14.75 8.74
C TRP A 148 0.57 -15.81 7.67
N THR A 149 1.07 -15.41 6.50
CA THR A 149 1.43 -16.33 5.41
C THR A 149 2.42 -17.40 5.88
N TRP A 150 3.49 -16.97 6.54
CA TRP A 150 4.52 -17.87 7.04
C TRP A 150 4.00 -18.81 8.14
N GLU A 151 3.17 -18.31 9.07
CA GLU A 151 2.63 -19.10 10.17
C GLU A 151 1.65 -20.17 9.68
N VAL A 152 0.81 -19.87 8.69
CA VAL A 152 -0.08 -20.86 8.07
C VAL A 152 0.73 -21.95 7.37
N GLU A 153 1.78 -21.59 6.62
CA GLU A 153 2.66 -22.58 5.97
C GLU A 153 3.46 -23.41 6.98
N ASP A 154 3.87 -22.82 8.11
CA ASP A 154 4.50 -23.54 9.21
C ASP A 154 3.53 -24.55 9.86
N VAL A 155 2.26 -24.18 10.01
CA VAL A 155 1.21 -25.09 10.46
C VAL A 155 1.04 -26.26 9.49
N PHE A 156 1.00 -26.04 8.17
CA PHE A 156 0.96 -27.14 7.20
C PHE A 156 2.18 -28.06 7.32
N ARG A 157 3.38 -27.50 7.53
CA ARG A 157 4.60 -28.30 7.78
C ARG A 157 4.49 -29.15 9.06
N LYS A 158 3.98 -28.58 10.15
CA LYS A 158 3.75 -29.29 11.42
C LYS A 158 2.72 -30.41 11.31
N VAL A 159 1.61 -30.17 10.61
CA VAL A 159 0.60 -31.20 10.34
C VAL A 159 1.23 -32.38 9.58
N LYS A 160 2.04 -32.09 8.56
CA LYS A 160 2.78 -33.10 7.79
C LYS A 160 3.79 -33.89 8.65
N GLN A 161 4.35 -33.26 9.68
CA GLN A 161 5.24 -33.90 10.66
C GLN A 161 4.49 -34.73 11.72
N GLY A 162 3.15 -34.71 11.72
CA GLY A 162 2.30 -35.53 12.60
C GLY A 162 1.53 -34.74 13.66
N GLU A 163 1.72 -33.42 13.76
CA GLU A 163 0.99 -32.57 14.71
C GLU A 163 -0.43 -32.26 14.20
N LYS A 164 -1.33 -33.25 14.28
CA LYS A 164 -2.72 -33.15 13.75
C LYS A 164 -3.55 -32.00 14.32
N GLN A 165 -3.19 -31.45 15.48
CA GLN A 165 -3.91 -30.34 16.12
C GLN A 165 -3.29 -28.96 15.82
N ALA A 166 -2.21 -28.88 15.03
CA ALA A 166 -1.50 -27.63 14.78
C ALA A 166 -2.41 -26.53 14.21
N MET A 167 -3.29 -26.86 13.25
CA MET A 167 -4.23 -25.90 12.67
C MET A 167 -5.25 -25.38 13.69
N LYS A 168 -5.80 -26.27 14.53
CA LYS A 168 -6.74 -25.88 15.59
C LYS A 168 -6.07 -24.98 16.64
N ASN A 169 -4.85 -25.31 17.04
CA ASN A 169 -4.06 -24.52 17.99
C ASN A 169 -3.73 -23.13 17.40
N PHE A 170 -3.44 -23.06 16.10
CA PHE A 170 -3.22 -21.79 15.41
C PHE A 170 -4.50 -20.95 15.34
N GLY A 171 -5.65 -21.54 15.03
CA GLY A 171 -6.94 -20.85 15.10
C GLY A 171 -7.22 -20.25 16.49
N GLN A 172 -6.94 -21.01 17.56
CA GLN A 172 -7.05 -20.49 18.94
C GLN A 172 -6.05 -19.35 19.24
N LYS A 173 -4.85 -19.38 18.66
CA LYS A 173 -3.88 -18.28 18.76
C LYS A 173 -4.43 -17.02 18.08
N MET A 174 -5.00 -17.12 16.89
CA MET A 174 -5.57 -15.98 16.17
C MET A 174 -6.73 -15.34 16.93
N HIS A 175 -7.63 -16.15 17.50
CA HIS A 175 -8.71 -15.64 18.36
C HIS A 175 -8.17 -14.81 19.54
N ARG A 176 -7.14 -15.32 20.24
CA ARG A 176 -6.51 -14.57 21.34
C ARG A 176 -5.86 -13.26 20.88
N GLN A 177 -5.21 -13.26 19.72
CA GLN A 177 -4.60 -12.04 19.15
C GLN A 177 -5.67 -10.99 18.80
N ILE A 178 -6.82 -11.43 18.29
CA ILE A 178 -7.97 -10.55 18.03
C ILE A 178 -8.51 -9.99 19.35
N ASP A 179 -8.70 -10.82 20.37
CA ASP A 179 -9.18 -10.38 21.69
C ASP A 179 -8.23 -9.35 22.33
N GLU A 180 -6.92 -9.56 22.21
CA GLU A 180 -5.89 -8.61 22.67
C GLU A 180 -5.98 -7.27 21.93
N LEU A 181 -6.16 -7.31 20.61
CA LEU A 181 -6.31 -6.11 19.79
C LEU A 181 -7.59 -5.34 20.12
N VAL A 182 -8.72 -6.04 20.28
CA VAL A 182 -10.00 -5.46 20.70
C VAL A 182 -9.86 -4.80 22.07
N THR A 183 -9.23 -5.47 23.02
CA THR A 183 -8.95 -4.93 24.35
C THR A 183 -8.13 -3.64 24.25
N ARG A 184 -7.08 -3.61 23.43
CA ARG A 184 -6.25 -2.41 23.22
C ARG A 184 -7.05 -1.24 22.65
N ILE A 185 -7.95 -1.49 21.69
CA ILE A 185 -8.78 -0.45 21.05
C ILE A 185 -9.66 0.30 22.05
N THR A 186 -10.11 -0.37 23.11
CA THR A 186 -10.94 0.23 24.18
C THR A 186 -10.19 1.22 25.08
N LEU A 187 -8.86 1.23 25.02
CA LEU A 187 -8.04 2.14 25.82
C LEU A 187 -7.94 3.54 25.18
N ASN A 188 -7.35 4.46 25.94
CA ASN A 188 -7.03 5.79 25.43
C ASN A 188 -5.94 5.72 24.37
N LEU A 189 -6.31 6.06 23.13
CA LEU A 189 -5.46 6.05 21.96
C LEU A 189 -5.68 7.33 21.16
N SER A 190 -4.65 7.74 20.42
CA SER A 190 -4.81 8.79 19.41
C SER A 190 -5.83 8.36 18.35
N ARG A 191 -6.41 9.32 17.63
CA ARG A 191 -7.34 9.02 16.53
C ARG A 191 -6.68 8.14 15.46
N ASN A 192 -5.40 8.38 15.17
CA ASN A 192 -4.65 7.62 14.18
C ASN A 192 -4.35 6.19 14.65
N ASP A 193 -3.91 6.01 15.90
CA ASP A 193 -3.62 4.68 16.45
C ASP A 193 -4.88 3.82 16.54
N ARG A 194 -6.01 4.41 16.94
CA ARG A 194 -7.30 3.71 16.95
C ARG A 194 -7.72 3.29 15.53
N LYS A 195 -7.56 4.18 14.54
CA LYS A 195 -7.80 3.85 13.12
C LYS A 195 -6.88 2.72 12.65
N LYS A 196 -5.62 2.71 13.11
CA LYS A 196 -4.62 1.69 12.75
C LYS A 196 -5.05 0.33 13.25
N TYR A 197 -5.35 0.20 14.53
CA TYR A 197 -5.83 -1.06 15.09
C TYR A 197 -7.15 -1.52 14.49
N ASN A 198 -8.11 -0.63 14.25
CA ASN A 198 -9.36 -0.99 13.57
C ASN A 198 -9.09 -1.55 12.16
N THR A 199 -8.12 -0.98 11.45
CA THR A 199 -7.78 -1.43 10.09
C THR A 199 -7.09 -2.79 10.12
N VAL A 200 -6.18 -3.02 11.07
CA VAL A 200 -5.55 -4.33 11.28
C VAL A 200 -6.60 -5.37 11.69
N LEU A 201 -7.53 -5.01 12.58
CA LEU A 201 -8.61 -5.90 13.04
C LEU A 201 -9.46 -6.42 11.89
N ILE A 202 -9.78 -5.58 10.90
CA ILE A 202 -10.53 -6.00 9.69
C ILE A 202 -9.79 -7.13 8.96
N ILE A 203 -8.47 -6.97 8.76
CA ILE A 203 -7.64 -7.98 8.08
C ILE A 203 -7.48 -9.24 8.93
N ASP A 204 -7.25 -9.10 10.24
CA ASP A 204 -7.09 -10.23 11.17
C ASP A 204 -8.36 -11.08 11.27
N VAL A 205 -9.54 -10.46 11.29
CA VAL A 205 -10.83 -11.18 11.30
C VAL A 205 -10.99 -12.00 10.03
N HIS A 206 -10.70 -11.41 8.86
CA HIS A 206 -10.74 -12.13 7.58
C HIS A 206 -9.74 -13.30 7.55
N ALA A 207 -8.49 -13.06 7.97
CA ALA A 207 -7.45 -14.08 8.06
C ALA A 207 -7.84 -15.23 9.00
N ARG A 208 -8.49 -14.91 10.13
CA ARG A 208 -9.04 -15.90 11.07
C ARG A 208 -10.18 -16.69 10.44
N ASP A 209 -11.10 -16.03 9.74
CA ASP A 209 -12.23 -16.69 9.08
C ASP A 209 -11.77 -17.71 8.02
N ILE A 210 -10.69 -17.39 7.29
CA ILE A 210 -10.00 -18.31 6.38
C ILE A 210 -9.47 -19.54 7.15
N VAL A 211 -8.72 -19.33 8.23
CA VAL A 211 -8.17 -20.45 9.03
C VAL A 211 -9.27 -21.30 9.64
N ASP A 212 -10.35 -20.70 10.13
CA ASP A 212 -11.52 -21.43 10.62
C ASP A 212 -12.19 -22.25 9.51
N SER A 213 -12.18 -21.74 8.27
CA SER A 213 -12.64 -22.50 7.10
C SER A 213 -11.72 -23.68 6.81
N PHE A 214 -10.40 -23.54 6.95
CA PHE A 214 -9.43 -24.63 6.79
C PHE A 214 -9.65 -25.73 7.83
N ILE A 215 -9.93 -25.35 9.08
CA ILE A 215 -10.25 -26.31 10.16
C ILE A 215 -11.51 -27.09 9.82
N ARG A 216 -12.59 -26.42 9.36
CA ARG A 216 -13.85 -27.08 9.00
C ARG A 216 -13.71 -27.96 7.75
N GLY A 217 -12.97 -27.47 6.76
CA GLY A 217 -12.74 -28.14 5.48
C GLY A 217 -11.66 -29.23 5.52
N SER A 218 -10.92 -29.35 6.63
CA SER A 218 -9.74 -30.22 6.74
C SER A 218 -8.69 -29.93 5.65
N ILE A 219 -8.43 -28.64 5.42
CA ILE A 219 -7.37 -28.17 4.52
C ILE A 219 -6.05 -28.24 5.29
N LEU A 220 -5.15 -29.12 4.86
CA LEU A 220 -3.96 -29.52 5.61
C LEU A 220 -2.66 -29.36 4.82
N GLU A 221 -2.73 -29.00 3.54
CA GLU A 221 -1.55 -28.86 2.68
C GLU A 221 -1.51 -27.55 1.89
N ALA A 222 -0.31 -27.01 1.70
CA ALA A 222 -0.08 -25.76 1.00
C ALA A 222 -0.36 -25.80 -0.53
N ARG A 223 -0.66 -26.98 -1.08
CA ARG A 223 -1.04 -27.16 -2.50
C ARG A 223 -2.55 -27.16 -2.72
N GLU A 224 -3.33 -27.11 -1.64
CA GLU A 224 -4.78 -27.06 -1.75
C GLU A 224 -5.23 -25.70 -2.27
N PHE A 225 -6.25 -25.71 -3.13
CA PHE A 225 -6.71 -24.51 -3.82
C PHE A 225 -7.22 -23.45 -2.85
N GLU A 226 -7.82 -23.86 -1.73
CA GLU A 226 -8.30 -23.00 -0.66
C GLU A 226 -7.17 -22.13 -0.09
N TRP A 227 -5.93 -22.64 -0.03
CA TRP A 227 -4.76 -21.86 0.33
C TRP A 227 -4.18 -21.09 -0.86
N GLU A 228 -4.04 -21.73 -2.02
CA GLU A 228 -3.46 -21.08 -3.19
C GLU A 228 -4.27 -19.88 -3.68
N SER A 229 -5.59 -19.91 -3.50
CA SER A 229 -6.51 -18.82 -3.83
C SER A 229 -6.42 -17.61 -2.90
N GLN A 230 -5.70 -17.70 -1.78
CA GLN A 230 -5.48 -16.56 -0.87
C GLN A 230 -4.35 -15.66 -1.38
N LEU A 231 -4.43 -14.37 -1.03
CA LEU A 231 -3.38 -13.40 -1.29
C LEU A 231 -2.25 -13.60 -0.26
N ARG A 232 -1.12 -14.16 -0.69
CA ARG A 232 -0.02 -14.59 0.19
C ARG A 232 1.18 -13.67 0.03
N PHE A 233 1.78 -13.26 1.13
CA PHE A 233 2.85 -12.24 1.16
C PHE A 233 4.17 -12.89 1.55
N TYR A 234 5.20 -12.70 0.73
CA TYR A 234 6.52 -13.29 0.91
C TYR A 234 7.60 -12.20 0.83
N TRP A 235 8.47 -12.14 1.82
CA TRP A 235 9.72 -11.41 1.66
C TRP A 235 10.75 -12.32 1.00
N ASP A 236 11.01 -12.11 -0.29
CA ASP A 236 11.99 -12.89 -1.04
C ASP A 236 13.39 -12.30 -0.84
N ARG A 237 14.36 -13.10 -0.35
CA ARG A 237 15.73 -12.64 -0.05
C ARG A 237 16.48 -12.11 -1.27
N GLU A 238 16.18 -12.66 -2.44
CA GLU A 238 16.63 -12.18 -3.74
C GLU A 238 15.35 -12.01 -4.57
N PRO A 239 14.97 -10.78 -5.00
CA PRO A 239 15.75 -9.54 -5.06
C PRO A 239 15.71 -8.66 -3.78
N ASP A 240 15.37 -9.24 -2.61
CA ASP A 240 15.16 -8.51 -1.35
C ASP A 240 13.90 -7.64 -1.40
N GLU A 241 12.79 -8.20 -1.84
CA GLU A 241 11.53 -7.50 -2.06
C GLU A 241 10.34 -8.28 -1.50
N LEU A 242 9.26 -7.56 -1.22
CA LEU A 242 7.98 -8.12 -0.87
C LEU A 242 7.26 -8.52 -2.16
N ASN A 243 6.99 -9.81 -2.31
CA ASN A 243 6.21 -10.36 -3.40
C ASN A 243 4.89 -10.92 -2.87
N ILE A 244 3.86 -10.77 -3.68
CA ILE A 244 2.52 -11.25 -3.39
C ILE A 244 2.19 -12.35 -4.39
N ARG A 245 1.71 -13.49 -3.89
CA ARG A 245 1.36 -14.64 -4.73
C ARG A 245 -0.10 -15.02 -4.51
N GLN A 246 -0.81 -15.25 -5.60
CA GLN A 246 -2.17 -15.77 -5.59
C GLN A 246 -2.36 -16.66 -6.81
N CYS A 247 -2.77 -17.90 -6.58
CA CYS A 247 -2.76 -18.97 -7.57
C CYS A 247 -1.40 -19.02 -8.30
N THR A 248 -1.40 -18.88 -9.62
CA THR A 248 -0.21 -18.86 -10.47
C THR A 248 0.40 -17.46 -10.63
N GLY A 249 -0.27 -16.42 -10.15
CA GLY A 249 0.20 -15.04 -10.23
C GLY A 249 1.24 -14.71 -9.16
N THR A 250 2.28 -13.97 -9.56
CA THR A 250 3.26 -13.36 -8.65
C THR A 250 3.39 -11.88 -8.99
N PHE A 251 3.27 -11.01 -7.99
CA PHE A 251 3.25 -9.57 -8.13
C PHE A 251 4.25 -8.95 -7.16
N GLY A 252 5.12 -8.07 -7.64
CA GLY A 252 5.94 -7.24 -6.76
C GLY A 252 5.07 -6.24 -6.02
N TYR A 253 5.34 -6.03 -4.73
CA TYR A 253 4.69 -4.98 -3.96
C TYR A 253 5.13 -3.61 -4.48
N GLY A 254 4.19 -2.71 -4.76
CA GLY A 254 4.49 -1.44 -5.45
C GLY A 254 5.17 -0.38 -4.59
N TYR A 255 5.14 -0.54 -3.26
CA TYR A 255 5.69 0.41 -2.28
C TYR A 255 5.18 1.86 -2.42
N GLU A 256 4.01 2.07 -3.03
CA GLU A 256 3.34 3.36 -3.10
C GLU A 256 2.85 3.78 -1.71
N TYR A 257 3.49 4.75 -1.08
CA TYR A 257 3.06 5.19 0.25
C TYR A 257 1.72 5.93 0.17
N MET A 258 0.75 5.44 0.93
CA MET A 258 -0.62 5.96 0.99
C MET A 258 -1.08 6.19 2.44
N GLY A 259 -0.16 6.23 3.40
CA GLY A 259 -0.48 6.30 4.83
C GLY A 259 -1.47 5.22 5.27
N LEU A 260 -2.23 5.51 6.31
CA LEU A 260 -3.34 4.71 6.80
C LEU A 260 -4.62 5.04 6.02
N ASN A 261 -4.65 4.60 4.76
CA ASN A 261 -5.86 4.60 3.94
C ASN A 261 -6.65 3.31 4.23
N GLY A 262 -7.78 3.43 4.95
CA GLY A 262 -8.53 2.32 5.54
C GLY A 262 -8.83 1.16 4.59
N ARG A 263 -9.12 -0.02 5.17
CA ARG A 263 -9.39 -1.27 4.45
C ARG A 263 -10.88 -1.54 4.32
N LEU A 264 -11.28 -2.12 3.20
CA LEU A 264 -12.63 -2.65 3.02
C LEU A 264 -12.78 -3.93 3.85
N VAL A 265 -13.97 -4.16 4.40
CA VAL A 265 -14.28 -5.45 5.03
C VAL A 265 -14.33 -6.52 3.94
N ILE A 266 -13.47 -7.51 4.06
CA ILE A 266 -13.35 -8.58 3.07
C ILE A 266 -14.45 -9.64 3.33
N THR A 267 -15.18 -9.96 2.28
CA THR A 267 -16.26 -10.97 2.25
C THR A 267 -15.95 -12.00 1.16
N PRO A 268 -16.62 -13.17 1.14
CA PRO A 268 -16.44 -14.16 0.07
C PRO A 268 -16.68 -13.60 -1.35
N LEU A 269 -17.48 -12.53 -1.48
CA LEU A 269 -17.68 -11.87 -2.77
C LEU A 269 -16.47 -11.03 -3.19
N THR A 270 -15.89 -10.27 -2.26
CA THR A 270 -14.70 -9.45 -2.55
C THR A 270 -13.47 -10.32 -2.80
N ASP A 271 -13.34 -11.47 -2.11
CA ASP A 271 -12.27 -12.44 -2.37
C ASP A 271 -12.31 -12.98 -3.80
N ARG A 272 -13.51 -13.29 -4.30
CA ARG A 272 -13.67 -13.74 -5.69
C ARG A 272 -13.28 -12.66 -6.70
N ILE A 273 -13.58 -11.39 -6.39
CA ILE A 273 -13.14 -10.26 -7.22
C ILE A 273 -11.62 -10.15 -7.19
N TYR A 274 -10.99 -10.24 -6.01
CA TYR A 274 -9.53 -10.25 -5.87
C TYR A 274 -8.90 -11.33 -6.74
N LEU A 275 -9.36 -12.58 -6.59
CA LEU A 275 -8.88 -13.72 -7.36
C LEU A 275 -9.04 -13.52 -8.87
N THR A 276 -10.18 -12.99 -9.31
CA THR A 276 -10.43 -12.73 -10.74
C THR A 276 -9.51 -11.64 -11.28
N LEU A 277 -9.32 -10.55 -10.53
CA LEU A 277 -8.49 -9.43 -10.93
C LEU A 277 -7.00 -9.79 -10.97
N THR A 278 -6.50 -10.50 -9.97
CA THR A 278 -5.10 -10.94 -9.96
C THR A 278 -4.85 -11.98 -11.04
N GLN A 279 -5.78 -12.90 -11.31
CA GLN A 279 -5.65 -13.84 -12.42
C GLN A 279 -5.67 -13.14 -13.80
N ALA A 280 -6.50 -12.13 -13.98
CA ALA A 280 -6.46 -11.32 -15.21
C ALA A 280 -5.13 -10.57 -15.33
N LEU A 281 -4.65 -9.98 -14.22
CA LEU A 281 -3.40 -9.23 -14.18
C LEU A 281 -2.18 -10.12 -14.47
N SER A 282 -2.16 -11.37 -13.99
CA SER A 282 -1.08 -12.32 -14.30
C SER A 282 -1.02 -12.71 -15.79
N MET A 283 -2.14 -12.53 -16.50
CA MET A 283 -2.26 -12.73 -17.95
C MET A 283 -2.11 -11.43 -18.75
N TYR A 284 -1.73 -10.32 -18.11
CA TYR A 284 -1.68 -8.98 -18.72
C TYR A 284 -3.02 -8.52 -19.31
N LEU A 285 -4.13 -8.97 -18.72
CA LEU A 285 -5.49 -8.58 -19.10
C LEU A 285 -6.08 -7.60 -18.08
N GLY A 286 -6.95 -6.72 -18.57
CA GLY A 286 -7.80 -5.91 -17.71
C GLY A 286 -8.94 -6.73 -17.11
N GLY A 287 -9.39 -6.35 -15.92
CA GLY A 287 -10.59 -6.90 -15.30
C GLY A 287 -11.78 -5.96 -15.42
N ALA A 288 -12.97 -6.50 -15.69
CA ALA A 288 -14.23 -5.73 -15.74
C ALA A 288 -15.24 -6.29 -14.72
N PRO A 289 -15.13 -5.94 -13.42
CA PRO A 289 -16.14 -6.32 -12.43
C PRO A 289 -17.50 -5.72 -12.81
N ALA A 290 -18.49 -6.56 -13.07
CA ALA A 290 -19.84 -6.16 -13.46
C ALA A 290 -20.85 -6.39 -12.32
N GLY A 291 -21.81 -5.48 -12.18
CA GLY A 291 -22.87 -5.57 -11.17
C GLY A 291 -23.56 -4.22 -10.92
N PRO A 292 -24.68 -4.20 -10.17
CA PRO A 292 -25.46 -2.98 -9.89
C PRO A 292 -24.65 -1.86 -9.25
N ALA A 293 -25.14 -0.61 -9.34
CA ALA A 293 -24.53 0.51 -8.63
C ALA A 293 -24.55 0.27 -7.10
N GLY A 294 -23.50 0.73 -6.41
CA GLY A 294 -23.40 0.60 -4.95
C GLY A 294 -22.96 -0.77 -4.40
N THR A 295 -22.68 -1.77 -5.25
CA THR A 295 -22.24 -3.12 -4.79
C THR A 295 -20.74 -3.24 -4.50
N GLY A 296 -20.05 -2.12 -4.24
CA GLY A 296 -18.64 -2.14 -3.82
C GLY A 296 -17.61 -2.50 -4.89
N LYS A 297 -17.96 -2.52 -6.19
CA LYS A 297 -17.05 -2.91 -7.29
C LYS A 297 -15.76 -2.08 -7.33
N THR A 298 -15.90 -0.76 -7.41
CA THR A 298 -14.78 0.19 -7.43
C THR A 298 -13.98 0.13 -6.15
N GLU A 299 -14.66 0.07 -4.99
CA GLU A 299 -14.00 -0.01 -3.69
C GLU A 299 -13.20 -1.30 -3.52
N THR A 300 -13.68 -2.42 -4.08
CA THR A 300 -12.94 -3.69 -4.06
C THR A 300 -11.67 -3.62 -4.90
N THR A 301 -11.73 -3.02 -6.09
CA THR A 301 -10.55 -2.79 -6.93
C THR A 301 -9.54 -1.87 -6.24
N LYS A 302 -10.02 -0.78 -5.62
CA LYS A 302 -9.18 0.14 -4.86
C LYS A 302 -8.52 -0.55 -3.67
N ASP A 303 -9.27 -1.35 -2.93
CA ASP A 303 -8.73 -2.10 -1.78
C ASP A 303 -7.69 -3.14 -2.20
N LEU A 304 -7.88 -3.83 -3.34
CA LEU A 304 -6.86 -4.71 -3.91
C LEU A 304 -5.60 -3.93 -4.27
N ALA A 305 -5.71 -2.77 -4.93
CA ALA A 305 -4.55 -1.95 -5.25
C ALA A 305 -3.80 -1.50 -3.99
N LYS A 306 -4.52 -1.12 -2.92
CA LYS A 306 -3.92 -0.86 -1.60
C LYS A 306 -3.22 -2.10 -1.04
N ALA A 307 -3.74 -3.31 -1.28
CA ALA A 307 -3.12 -4.57 -0.83
C ALA A 307 -1.83 -4.87 -1.60
N LEU A 308 -1.77 -4.48 -2.88
CA LEU A 308 -0.59 -4.59 -3.73
C LEU A 308 0.40 -3.41 -3.56
N GLY A 309 0.04 -2.37 -2.79
CA GLY A 309 0.86 -1.17 -2.64
C GLY A 309 0.97 -0.35 -3.93
N LEU A 310 -0.11 -0.30 -4.71
CA LEU A 310 -0.20 0.39 -6.00
C LEU A 310 -1.11 1.62 -5.90
N LEU A 311 -0.78 2.66 -6.67
CA LEU A 311 -1.66 3.81 -6.89
C LEU A 311 -2.86 3.36 -7.74
N CYS A 312 -4.08 3.56 -7.23
CA CYS A 312 -5.31 3.34 -7.97
C CYS A 312 -6.12 4.63 -8.02
N VAL A 313 -6.53 5.02 -9.21
CA VAL A 313 -7.33 6.21 -9.48
C VAL A 313 -8.75 5.78 -9.83
#